data_AF-A2T3F0-F1
#
_entry.id   AF-A2T3F0-F1
#
_cell.length_a   1.000
_cell.length_b   1.000
_cell.length_c   1.000
_cell.angle_alpha   90.00
_cell.angle_beta   90.00
_cell.angle_gamma   90.00
#
_symmetry.space_group_name_H-M   'P 1'
#
loop_
_entity.id
_entity.type
_entity.pdbx_description
1 polymer ?
#
loop_
_entity_poly.entity_id
_entity_poly.type
_entity_poly.pdbx_seq_one_letter_code
_entity_poly.pdbx_strand_id
1 'polypeptide(L)'
;MEPVWWAVGLFEAGGTLALVGEGARASLGSPAGCPRTLHRFKGAVGMGALRGCDWVLSPKGDEVNKILKFINLINGRLITLKYNLQLMEVIKFVNHKYGTHIVHLGPGAMAPNNSWLAGFVGGAGGFHVALGASPPPGSRLAAAGGIVVTQKERYVLDLINKLLPGRVSLSNNPRGQWQYLAYTRWSKYLARYPLRGAKHIQHMCWLKCNLRSSGGHQGRRHLEITRGEDIVRSSPVRGG
;
A
#
# COMPACT_ATOMS: atom_id res chain seq x y z
N MET A 1 -15.43 -11.13 3.11
CA MET A 1 -14.00 -10.74 2.94
C MET A 1 -13.69 -9.72 4.02
N GLU A 2 -12.79 -10.00 4.96
CA GLU A 2 -12.59 -9.12 6.13
C GLU A 2 -12.06 -7.73 5.72
N PRO A 3 -12.88 -6.67 5.81
CA PRO A 3 -12.46 -5.32 5.41
C PRO A 3 -11.38 -4.75 6.35
N VAL A 4 -11.21 -5.34 7.54
CA VAL A 4 -10.29 -4.88 8.59
C VAL A 4 -8.84 -5.02 8.17
N TRP A 5 -8.39 -6.21 7.74
CA TRP A 5 -7.00 -6.39 7.31
C TRP A 5 -6.62 -5.47 6.16
N TRP A 6 -7.54 -5.23 5.22
CA TRP A 6 -7.33 -4.27 4.14
C TRP A 6 -7.15 -2.84 4.69
N ALA A 7 -7.96 -2.43 5.66
CA ALA A 7 -7.83 -1.11 6.29
C ALA A 7 -6.50 -0.98 7.04
N VAL A 8 -6.10 -2.00 7.82
CA VAL A 8 -4.82 -1.99 8.55
C VAL A 8 -3.65 -1.86 7.57
N GLY A 9 -3.61 -2.66 6.50
CA GLY A 9 -2.55 -2.56 5.49
C GLY A 9 -2.51 -1.19 4.81
N LEU A 10 -3.66 -0.60 4.48
CA LEU A 10 -3.73 0.75 3.91
C LEU A 10 -3.23 1.81 4.91
N PHE A 11 -3.57 1.66 6.19
CA PHE A 11 -3.11 2.55 7.25
C PHE A 11 -1.60 2.47 7.44
N GLU A 12 -1.00 1.29 7.41
CA GLU A 12 0.47 1.15 7.52
C GLU A 12 1.22 1.67 6.29
N ALA A 13 0.56 1.77 5.14
CA ALA A 13 1.16 2.29 3.92
C ALA A 13 1.27 3.82 3.88
N GLY A 14 0.39 4.56 4.57
CA GLY A 14 0.35 6.02 4.47
C GLY A 14 -0.37 6.76 5.58
N GLY A 15 -0.75 6.07 6.65
CA GLY A 15 -1.40 6.67 7.81
C GLY A 15 -0.41 7.35 8.75
N THR A 16 -0.93 7.91 9.82
CA THR A 16 -0.15 8.48 10.92
C THR A 16 -0.78 7.99 12.21
N LEU A 17 0.03 7.49 13.13
CA LEU A 17 -0.33 7.23 14.52
C LEU A 17 0.67 7.98 15.39
N ALA A 18 0.21 8.92 16.21
CA ALA A 18 1.08 9.76 17.01
C ALA A 18 0.38 10.27 18.27
N LEU A 19 1.17 10.62 19.28
CA LEU A 19 0.73 11.49 20.36
C LEU A 19 0.88 12.95 19.90
N VAL A 20 -0.18 13.75 20.03
CA VAL A 20 -0.24 15.16 19.62
C VAL A 20 -0.84 15.97 20.76
N GLY A 21 -0.03 16.81 21.39
CA GLY A 21 -0.41 17.50 22.62
C GLY A 21 -0.78 16.50 23.71
N GLU A 22 -1.97 16.64 24.29
CA GLU A 22 -2.48 15.75 25.34
C GLU A 22 -3.35 14.59 24.81
N GLY A 23 -3.21 14.22 23.53
CA GLY A 23 -4.08 13.20 22.92
C GLY A 23 -3.35 12.27 21.98
N ALA A 24 -3.95 11.11 21.73
CA ALA A 24 -3.57 10.24 20.62
C ALA A 24 -4.31 10.66 19.35
N ARG A 25 -3.62 10.67 18.22
CA ARG A 25 -4.21 10.97 16.91
C ARG A 25 -3.85 9.86 15.92
N ALA A 26 -4.87 9.39 15.21
CA ALA A 26 -4.70 8.61 14.00
C ALA A 26 -5.23 9.39 12.80
N SER A 27 -4.51 9.36 11.68
CA SER A 27 -5.00 9.98 10.43
C SER A 27 -4.53 9.21 9.20
N LEU A 28 -5.22 9.40 8.09
CA LEU A 28 -4.86 8.82 6.80
C LEU A 28 -5.25 9.81 5.71
N GLY A 29 -4.25 10.28 4.96
CA GLY A 29 -4.49 11.09 3.77
C GLY A 29 -5.00 10.24 2.61
N SER A 30 -5.74 10.86 1.70
CA SER A 30 -6.34 10.20 0.54
C SER A 30 -5.28 9.56 -0.36
N PRO A 31 -5.21 8.22 -0.45
CA PRO A 31 -4.23 7.56 -1.31
C PRO A 31 -4.49 7.93 -2.77
N ALA A 32 -3.48 8.49 -3.43
CA ALA A 32 -3.56 8.99 -4.81
C ALA A 32 -4.74 9.96 -5.05
N GLY A 33 -5.11 10.75 -4.04
CA GLY A 33 -6.16 11.77 -4.17
C GLY A 33 -7.56 11.21 -4.45
N CYS A 34 -7.86 9.96 -4.07
CA CYS A 34 -9.17 9.33 -4.26
C CYS A 34 -10.03 9.28 -2.98
N PRO A 35 -10.97 10.23 -2.74
CA PRO A 35 -11.78 10.28 -1.52
C PRO A 35 -12.61 9.01 -1.27
N ARG A 36 -13.00 8.30 -2.34
CA ARG A 36 -13.73 7.02 -2.23
C ARG A 36 -12.96 5.98 -1.44
N THR A 37 -11.63 5.97 -1.50
CA THR A 37 -10.80 5.06 -0.70
C THR A 37 -10.95 5.37 0.79
N LEU A 38 -11.00 6.65 1.16
CA LEU A 38 -11.21 7.07 2.55
C LEU A 38 -12.61 6.75 3.07
N HIS A 39 -13.65 6.88 2.24
CA HIS A 39 -15.00 6.42 2.62
C HIS A 39 -15.02 4.92 2.93
N ARG A 40 -14.34 4.11 2.10
CA ARG A 40 -14.22 2.67 2.33
C ARG A 40 -13.38 2.35 3.57
N PHE A 41 -12.30 3.10 3.81
CA PHE A 41 -11.49 3.00 5.02
C PHE A 41 -12.33 3.30 6.26
N LYS A 42 -13.04 4.44 6.28
CA LYS A 42 -13.95 4.81 7.36
C LYS A 42 -15.02 3.75 7.59
N GLY A 43 -15.61 3.18 6.53
CA GLY A 43 -16.58 2.10 6.64
C GLY A 43 -16.00 0.81 7.24
N ALA A 44 -14.74 0.50 6.93
CA ALA A 44 -14.04 -0.67 7.49
C ALA A 44 -13.62 -0.48 8.96
N VAL A 45 -13.22 0.74 9.32
CA VAL A 45 -12.77 1.10 10.68
C VAL A 45 -13.94 1.46 11.59
N GLY A 46 -15.07 1.91 11.04
CA GLY A 46 -16.30 2.20 11.78
C GLY A 46 -16.27 3.49 12.63
N MET A 47 -15.19 4.29 12.54
CA MET A 47 -14.99 5.48 13.37
C MET A 47 -14.12 6.53 12.67
N GLY A 48 -13.97 7.69 13.32
CA GLY A 48 -13.26 8.85 12.78
C GLY A 48 -14.11 9.70 11.84
N ALA A 49 -13.59 10.88 11.50
CA ALA A 49 -14.23 11.85 10.63
C ALA A 49 -13.47 11.98 9.31
N LEU A 50 -14.19 12.27 8.23
CA LEU A 50 -13.58 12.73 6.97
C LEU A 50 -13.55 14.26 7.02
N ARG A 51 -12.38 14.84 6.77
CA ARG A 51 -12.16 16.29 6.72
C ARG A 51 -11.39 16.60 5.44
N GLY A 52 -12.10 17.08 4.42
CA GLY A 52 -11.52 17.28 3.10
C GLY A 52 -10.95 15.98 2.52
N CYS A 53 -9.63 15.97 2.28
CA CYS A 53 -8.89 14.84 1.72
C CYS A 53 -8.28 13.91 2.78
N ASP A 54 -8.67 14.04 4.05
CA ASP A 54 -8.12 13.26 5.15
C ASP A 54 -9.21 12.52 5.95
N TRP A 55 -8.88 11.31 6.39
CA TRP A 55 -9.54 10.68 7.52
C TRP A 55 -8.77 11.01 8.80
N VAL A 56 -9.47 11.43 9.86
CA VAL A 56 -8.87 11.76 11.14
C VAL A 56 -9.69 11.16 12.28
N LEU A 57 -8.99 10.48 13.18
CA LEU A 57 -9.44 10.11 14.51
C LEU A 57 -8.58 10.87 15.53
N SER A 58 -9.18 11.89 16.13
CA SER A 58 -8.57 12.67 17.21
C SER A 58 -9.63 12.81 18.30
N PRO A 59 -9.71 11.90 19.27
CA PRO A 59 -10.66 12.01 20.36
C PRO A 59 -10.43 13.35 21.08
N LYS A 60 -11.51 14.11 21.28
CA LYS A 60 -11.55 15.27 22.18
C LYS A 60 -12.50 14.92 23.33
N GLY A 61 -12.13 15.24 24.57
CA GLY A 61 -12.94 14.94 25.75
C GLY A 61 -13.23 13.43 25.90
N ASP A 62 -14.49 13.07 26.17
CA ASP A 62 -14.95 11.71 26.49
C ASP A 62 -15.00 10.71 25.31
N GLU A 63 -14.40 11.06 24.17
CA GLU A 63 -14.31 10.17 23.01
C GLU A 63 -13.26 9.05 23.17
N VAL A 64 -12.84 8.74 24.40
CA VAL A 64 -11.90 7.66 24.75
C VAL A 64 -12.31 6.32 24.13
N ASN A 65 -13.62 6.05 24.09
CA ASN A 65 -14.16 4.83 23.49
C ASN A 65 -13.78 4.67 22.01
N LYS A 66 -13.61 5.76 21.25
CA LYS A 66 -13.22 5.68 19.84
C LYS A 66 -11.75 5.29 19.70
N ILE A 67 -10.84 5.85 20.51
CA ILE A 67 -9.43 5.46 20.45
C ILE A 67 -9.23 4.03 20.96
N LEU A 68 -9.94 3.62 22.01
CA LEU A 68 -9.91 2.23 22.50
C LEU A 68 -10.37 1.24 21.44
N LYS A 69 -11.49 1.54 20.75
CA LYS A 69 -11.97 0.73 19.63
C LYS A 69 -10.93 0.67 18.50
N PHE A 70 -10.26 1.78 18.19
CA PHE A 70 -9.23 1.81 17.15
C PHE A 70 -7.99 1.00 17.55
N ILE A 71 -7.52 1.13 18.80
CA ILE A 71 -6.42 0.32 19.35
C ILE A 71 -6.76 -1.16 19.25
N ASN A 72 -7.95 -1.58 19.70
CA ASN A 72 -8.38 -2.98 19.61
C ASN A 72 -8.48 -3.49 18.16
N LEU A 73 -8.77 -2.61 17.20
CA LEU A 73 -8.79 -2.94 15.78
C LEU A 73 -7.38 -3.20 15.22
N ILE A 74 -6.37 -2.42 15.62
CA ILE A 74 -5.02 -2.52 15.04
C ILE A 74 -4.03 -3.36 15.87
N ASN A 75 -4.25 -3.52 17.17
CA ASN A 75 -3.38 -4.28 18.06
C ASN A 75 -3.32 -5.76 17.65
N GLY A 76 -2.11 -6.29 17.46
CA GLY A 76 -1.86 -7.62 16.91
C GLY A 76 -2.07 -7.75 15.39
N ARG A 77 -2.36 -6.65 14.67
CA ARG A 77 -2.55 -6.65 13.21
C ARG A 77 -1.54 -5.79 12.44
N LEU A 78 -0.81 -4.91 13.12
CA LEU A 78 0.24 -4.09 12.51
C LEU A 78 1.49 -4.96 12.23
N ILE A 79 2.05 -4.86 11.03
CA ILE A 79 3.21 -5.67 10.62
C ILE A 79 4.52 -4.89 10.71
N THR A 80 4.47 -3.58 10.44
CA THR A 80 5.64 -2.70 10.40
C THR A 80 6.14 -2.35 11.81
N LEU A 81 7.45 -2.25 12.00
CA LEU A 81 8.09 -2.02 13.29
C LEU A 81 7.78 -0.60 13.73
N LYS A 82 7.82 0.35 12.78
CA LYS A 82 7.46 1.74 13.03
C LYS A 82 6.08 1.84 13.69
N TYR A 83 5.04 1.26 13.10
CA TYR A 83 3.69 1.40 13.66
C TYR A 83 3.49 0.57 14.93
N ASN A 84 4.17 -0.57 15.08
CA ASN A 84 4.16 -1.32 16.35
C ASN A 84 4.75 -0.50 17.51
N LEU A 85 5.87 0.19 17.30
CA LEU A 85 6.46 1.08 18.30
C LEU A 85 5.53 2.26 18.62
N GLN A 86 4.96 2.89 17.60
CA GLN A 86 3.98 3.97 17.79
C GLN A 86 2.72 3.51 18.54
N LEU A 87 2.22 2.30 18.25
CA LEU A 87 1.08 1.74 18.95
C LEU A 87 1.43 1.46 20.42
N MET A 88 2.61 0.92 20.70
CA MET A 88 3.06 0.68 22.06
C MET A 88 3.09 1.98 22.89
N GLU A 89 3.57 3.09 22.31
CA GLU A 89 3.55 4.41 22.96
C GLU A 89 2.13 4.90 23.21
N VAL A 90 1.23 4.76 22.23
CA VAL A 90 -0.18 5.12 22.36
C VAL A 90 -0.89 4.29 23.43
N ILE A 91 -0.63 2.98 23.49
CA ILE A 91 -1.18 2.10 24.52
C ILE A 91 -0.71 2.51 25.92
N LYS A 92 0.60 2.78 26.09
CA LYS A 92 1.15 3.26 27.37
C LYS A 92 0.48 4.54 27.82
N PHE A 93 0.34 5.50 26.90
CA PHE A 93 -0.33 6.76 27.15
C PHE A 93 -1.80 6.57 27.55
N VAL A 94 -2.56 5.77 26.80
CA VAL A 94 -3.98 5.53 27.05
C VAL A 94 -4.21 4.80 28.38
N ASN A 95 -3.39 3.78 28.70
CA ASN A 95 -3.43 3.10 29.98
C ASN A 95 -3.16 4.05 31.15
N HIS A 96 -2.16 4.92 31.02
CA HIS A 96 -1.85 5.90 32.06
C HIS A 96 -2.94 6.96 32.21
N LYS A 97 -3.39 7.57 31.11
CA LYS A 97 -4.35 8.69 31.13
C LYS A 97 -5.76 8.27 31.54
N TYR A 98 -6.20 7.07 31.16
CA TYR A 98 -7.59 6.62 31.34
C TYR A 98 -7.74 5.42 32.27
N GLY A 99 -6.65 4.97 32.93
CA GLY A 99 -6.69 3.82 33.85
C GLY A 99 -7.03 2.50 33.17
N THR A 100 -6.74 2.33 31.88
CA THR A 100 -6.99 1.08 31.16
C THR A 100 -5.83 0.08 31.30
N HIS A 101 -6.07 -1.18 30.95
CA HIS A 101 -5.07 -2.26 31.03
C HIS A 101 -4.89 -2.98 29.69
N ILE A 102 -4.74 -2.22 28.61
CA ILE A 102 -4.53 -2.79 27.28
C ILE A 102 -3.11 -3.37 27.20
N VAL A 103 -3.01 -4.64 26.85
CA VAL A 103 -1.73 -5.32 26.58
C VAL A 103 -1.37 -5.19 25.11
N HIS A 104 -0.15 -4.75 24.81
CA HIS A 104 0.36 -4.72 23.44
C HIS A 104 0.65 -6.15 22.96
N LEU A 105 0.01 -6.57 21.86
CA LEU A 105 0.08 -7.94 21.36
C LEU A 105 1.30 -8.21 20.44
N GLY A 106 2.07 -7.16 20.12
CA GLY A 106 3.20 -7.28 19.20
C GLY A 106 2.77 -7.27 17.72
N PRO A 107 3.74 -7.50 16.82
CA PRO A 107 3.50 -7.45 15.38
C PRO A 107 2.60 -8.60 14.92
N GLY A 108 1.68 -8.27 14.03
CA GLY A 108 0.89 -9.24 13.29
C GLY A 108 1.71 -10.00 12.24
N ALA A 109 1.13 -11.07 11.70
CA ALA A 109 1.74 -11.87 10.65
C ALA A 109 1.21 -11.51 9.26
N MET A 110 2.12 -11.39 8.29
CA MET A 110 1.74 -11.35 6.89
C MET A 110 1.34 -12.75 6.44
N ALA A 111 0.14 -12.91 5.91
CA ALA A 111 -0.38 -14.22 5.53
C ALA A 111 -1.09 -14.17 4.17
N PRO A 112 -1.04 -15.24 3.37
CA PRO A 112 -1.66 -15.29 2.05
C PRO A 112 -3.20 -15.31 2.10
N ASN A 113 -3.79 -15.49 3.29
CA ASN A 113 -5.22 -15.60 3.52
C ASN A 113 -5.86 -14.34 4.13
N ASN A 114 -5.11 -13.24 4.26
CA ASN A 114 -5.65 -11.95 4.68
C ASN A 114 -5.48 -10.88 3.59
N SER A 115 -6.22 -9.78 3.70
CA SER A 115 -6.18 -8.70 2.71
C SER A 115 -5.20 -7.58 3.06
N TRP A 116 -4.28 -7.80 4.01
CA TRP A 116 -3.33 -6.79 4.47
C TRP A 116 -2.49 -6.26 3.32
N LEU A 117 -1.89 -7.16 2.53
CA LEU A 117 -1.00 -6.77 1.44
C LEU A 117 -1.76 -6.03 0.32
N ALA A 118 -3.05 -6.29 0.13
CA ALA A 118 -3.88 -5.54 -0.81
C ALA A 118 -4.13 -4.11 -0.33
N GLY A 119 -4.33 -3.91 0.97
CA GLY A 119 -4.37 -2.59 1.59
C GLY A 119 -3.04 -1.86 1.45
N PHE A 120 -1.95 -2.54 1.78
CA PHE A 120 -0.60 -1.98 1.78
C PHE A 120 -0.14 -1.55 0.38
N VAL A 121 -0.30 -2.41 -0.63
CA VAL A 121 -0.05 -2.05 -2.04
C VAL A 121 -1.01 -0.96 -2.54
N GLY A 122 -2.22 -0.89 -1.97
CA GLY A 122 -3.16 0.20 -2.21
C GLY A 122 -2.60 1.59 -1.85
N GLY A 123 -1.73 1.68 -0.83
CA GLY A 123 -1.10 2.94 -0.42
C GLY A 123 0.34 3.12 -0.92
N ALA A 124 1.17 2.08 -0.86
CA ALA A 124 2.62 2.16 -1.11
C ALA A 124 3.10 1.45 -2.39
N GLY A 125 2.20 0.74 -3.08
CA GLY A 125 2.55 -0.01 -4.28
C GLY A 125 2.51 0.84 -5.57
N GLY A 126 3.06 0.30 -6.64
CA GLY A 126 3.02 0.87 -7.99
C GLY A 126 2.92 -0.24 -9.04
N PHE A 127 2.28 0.08 -10.16
CA PHE A 127 2.20 -0.79 -11.34
C PHE A 127 2.95 -0.10 -12.46
N HIS A 128 3.84 -0.80 -13.14
CA HIS A 128 4.54 -0.28 -14.31
C HIS A 128 4.47 -1.28 -15.46
N VAL A 129 4.61 -0.76 -16.66
CA VAL A 129 4.76 -1.53 -17.89
C VAL A 129 6.03 -1.03 -18.56
N ALA A 130 7.04 -1.88 -18.62
CA ALA A 130 8.26 -1.60 -19.36
C ALA A 130 8.05 -1.99 -20.82
N LEU A 131 8.36 -1.07 -21.73
CA LEU A 131 8.46 -1.37 -23.15
C LEU A 131 9.90 -1.78 -23.43
N GLY A 132 10.09 -2.93 -24.08
CA GLY A 132 11.40 -3.38 -24.54
C GLY A 132 12.02 -2.36 -25.48
N ALA A 133 13.35 -2.36 -25.55
CA ALA A 133 14.09 -1.56 -26.54
C ALA A 133 13.58 -1.87 -27.96
N SER A 134 13.66 -0.86 -28.84
CA SER A 134 13.15 -0.90 -30.22
C SER A 134 13.30 -2.29 -30.83
N PRO A 135 12.18 -3.04 -30.96
CA PRO A 135 12.24 -4.38 -31.48
C PRO A 135 12.71 -4.33 -32.94
N PRO A 136 13.43 -5.35 -33.45
CA PRO A 136 13.77 -5.44 -34.86
C PRO A 136 12.58 -5.15 -35.79
N PRO A 137 12.79 -4.59 -36.99
CA PRO A 137 11.71 -4.37 -37.95
C PRO A 137 10.87 -5.64 -38.14
N GLY A 138 9.55 -5.52 -37.99
CA GLY A 138 8.61 -6.65 -38.12
C GLY A 138 8.36 -7.45 -36.83
N SER A 139 9.06 -7.17 -35.74
CA SER A 139 8.81 -7.82 -34.44
C SER A 139 7.92 -6.99 -33.52
N ARG A 140 7.14 -7.68 -32.67
CA ARG A 140 6.21 -7.04 -31.74
C ARG A 140 6.98 -6.42 -30.58
N LEU A 141 6.56 -5.23 -30.15
CA LEU A 141 7.05 -4.59 -28.94
C LEU A 141 6.77 -5.50 -27.74
N ALA A 142 7.82 -6.00 -27.10
CA ALA A 142 7.70 -6.75 -25.86
C ALA A 142 7.34 -5.78 -24.73
N ALA A 143 6.20 -5.98 -24.08
CA ALA A 143 5.83 -5.22 -22.89
C ALA A 143 5.86 -6.15 -21.66
N ALA A 144 6.65 -5.77 -20.65
CA ALA A 144 6.74 -6.50 -19.38
C ALA A 144 6.11 -5.66 -18.27
N GLY A 145 4.99 -6.13 -17.71
CA GLY A 145 4.35 -5.49 -16.57
C GLY A 145 4.94 -5.97 -15.25
N GLY A 146 5.23 -5.04 -14.34
CA GLY A 146 5.69 -5.35 -12.99
C GLY A 146 4.93 -4.58 -11.90
N ILE A 147 5.00 -5.10 -10.69
CA ILE A 147 4.57 -4.44 -9.46
C ILE A 147 5.80 -4.03 -8.69
N VAL A 148 5.80 -2.79 -8.20
CA VAL A 148 6.81 -2.24 -7.33
C VAL A 148 6.20 -1.89 -5.98
N VAL A 149 6.91 -2.14 -4.89
CA VAL A 149 6.56 -1.66 -3.55
C VAL A 149 7.80 -1.03 -2.94
N THR A 150 7.71 0.21 -2.48
CA THR A 150 8.82 0.89 -1.82
C THR A 150 8.59 0.98 -0.31
N GLN A 151 9.64 0.77 0.46
CA GLN A 151 9.56 0.78 1.92
C GLN A 151 10.92 1.10 2.54
N LYS A 152 10.93 1.78 3.69
CA LYS A 152 12.15 2.02 4.49
C LYS A 152 12.60 0.75 5.21
N GLU A 153 11.64 -0.03 5.69
CA GLU A 153 11.86 -1.26 6.44
C GLU A 153 12.05 -2.46 5.50
N ARG A 154 13.30 -2.86 5.25
CA ARG A 154 13.65 -3.99 4.35
C ARG A 154 12.89 -5.27 4.69
N TYR A 155 12.77 -5.59 5.97
CA TYR A 155 12.17 -6.85 6.40
C TYR A 155 10.70 -6.98 5.93
N VAL A 156 9.97 -5.87 5.78
CA VAL A 156 8.60 -5.88 5.25
C VAL A 156 8.61 -6.39 3.81
N LEU A 157 9.59 -5.96 3.02
CA LEU A 157 9.76 -6.42 1.64
C LEU A 157 10.21 -7.89 1.58
N ASP A 158 11.04 -8.33 2.53
CA ASP A 158 11.44 -9.73 2.64
C ASP A 158 10.23 -10.63 2.98
N LEU A 159 9.30 -10.15 3.82
CA LEU A 159 8.02 -10.84 4.08
C LEU A 159 7.15 -10.91 2.83
N ILE A 160 7.05 -9.82 2.06
CA ILE A 160 6.35 -9.82 0.76
C ILE A 160 7.00 -10.85 -0.17
N ASN A 161 8.34 -10.87 -0.25
CA ASN A 161 9.10 -11.77 -1.12
C ASN A 161 8.92 -13.25 -0.75
N LYS A 162 8.76 -13.56 0.53
CA LYS A 162 8.44 -14.93 0.99
C LYS A 162 7.06 -15.39 0.50
N LEU A 163 6.06 -14.50 0.47
CA LEU A 163 4.70 -14.83 0.04
C LEU A 163 4.53 -14.81 -1.48
N LEU A 164 5.11 -13.80 -2.12
CA LEU A 164 5.05 -13.53 -3.55
C LEU A 164 6.48 -13.32 -4.02
N PRO A 165 7.16 -14.37 -4.52
CA PRO A 165 8.55 -14.27 -4.95
C PRO A 165 8.76 -13.18 -6.01
N GLY A 166 9.80 -12.37 -5.79
CA GLY A 166 10.25 -11.26 -6.62
C GLY A 166 11.72 -10.94 -6.31
N ARG A 167 12.08 -9.66 -6.45
CA ARG A 167 13.42 -9.14 -6.16
C ARG A 167 13.34 -7.99 -5.18
N VAL A 168 14.12 -8.06 -4.10
CA VAL A 168 14.32 -6.93 -3.17
C VAL A 168 15.68 -6.31 -3.48
N SER A 169 15.72 -4.99 -3.65
CA SER A 169 16.95 -4.23 -3.85
C SER A 169 16.88 -2.88 -3.16
N LEU A 170 18.02 -2.24 -2.95
CA LEU A 170 18.03 -0.82 -2.62
C LEU A 170 17.50 -0.03 -3.83
N SER A 171 16.69 0.99 -3.57
CA SER A 171 16.25 1.94 -4.59
C SER A 171 17.36 2.93 -4.87
N ASN A 172 17.51 3.36 -6.12
CA ASN A 172 18.43 4.43 -6.52
C ASN A 172 17.96 5.83 -6.08
N ASN A 173 17.08 5.92 -5.08
CA ASN A 173 16.55 7.21 -4.63
C ASN A 173 17.47 7.80 -3.55
N PRO A 174 17.63 9.13 -3.50
CA PRO A 174 18.49 9.78 -2.51
C PRO A 174 18.00 9.63 -1.07
N ARG A 175 16.79 9.08 -0.87
CA ARG A 175 16.17 8.84 0.45
C ARG A 175 16.47 7.44 1.01
N GLY A 176 17.26 6.62 0.33
CA GLY A 176 17.72 5.32 0.82
C GLY A 176 16.61 4.32 1.11
N GLN A 177 15.58 4.24 0.24
CA GLN A 177 14.49 3.27 0.41
C GLN A 177 14.83 1.93 -0.23
N TRP A 178 14.22 0.85 0.27
CA TRP A 178 14.23 -0.44 -0.40
C TRP A 178 13.06 -0.53 -1.38
N GLN A 179 13.24 -1.28 -2.44
CA GLN A 179 12.20 -1.61 -3.41
C GLN A 179 12.06 -3.12 -3.56
N TYR A 180 10.82 -3.57 -3.66
CA TYR A 180 10.45 -4.90 -4.08
C TYR A 180 9.89 -4.82 -5.50
N LEU A 181 10.29 -5.74 -6.37
CA LEU A 181 9.89 -5.82 -7.76
C LEU A 181 9.46 -7.25 -8.11
N ALA A 182 8.27 -7.41 -8.69
CA ALA A 182 7.81 -8.70 -9.20
C ALA A 182 7.04 -8.57 -10.50
N TYR A 183 7.21 -9.56 -11.38
CA TYR A 183 6.59 -9.61 -12.71
C TYR A 183 5.47 -10.65 -12.80
N THR A 184 5.33 -11.55 -11.83
CA THR A 184 4.38 -12.67 -11.88
C THR A 184 3.69 -12.91 -10.53
N ARG A 185 2.68 -13.79 -10.50
CA ARG A 185 1.98 -14.32 -9.29
C ARG A 185 1.07 -13.38 -8.48
N TRP A 186 1.20 -12.07 -8.65
CA TRP A 186 0.32 -11.11 -7.98
C TRP A 186 -1.14 -11.15 -8.44
N SER A 187 -1.39 -11.57 -9.69
CA SER A 187 -2.75 -11.64 -10.25
C SER A 187 -3.67 -12.57 -9.44
N LYS A 188 -3.19 -13.74 -9.01
CA LYS A 188 -3.97 -14.68 -8.20
C LYS A 188 -4.30 -14.11 -6.82
N TYR A 189 -3.33 -13.45 -6.18
CA TYR A 189 -3.54 -12.80 -4.89
C TYR A 189 -4.53 -11.63 -4.99
N LEU A 190 -4.36 -10.75 -5.99
CA LEU A 190 -5.21 -9.58 -6.18
C LEU A 190 -6.60 -9.91 -6.77
N ALA A 191 -6.77 -11.08 -7.39
CA ALA A 191 -8.10 -11.60 -7.74
C ALA A 191 -8.90 -11.97 -6.47
N ARG A 192 -8.23 -12.54 -5.46
CA ARG A 192 -8.85 -12.89 -4.17
C ARG A 192 -9.04 -11.66 -3.28
N TYR A 193 -8.08 -10.74 -3.29
CA TYR A 193 -8.06 -9.52 -2.48
C TYR A 193 -7.92 -8.29 -3.39
N PRO A 194 -9.01 -7.83 -4.01
CA PRO A 194 -8.95 -6.75 -4.97
C PRO A 194 -8.53 -5.43 -4.33
N LEU A 195 -7.66 -4.71 -5.04
CA LEU A 195 -7.34 -3.33 -4.72
C LEU A 195 -8.59 -2.45 -4.82
N ARG A 196 -8.50 -1.26 -4.23
CA ARG A 196 -9.59 -0.29 -4.16
C ARG A 196 -9.12 1.08 -4.69
N GLY A 197 -10.07 1.91 -5.11
CA GLY A 197 -9.79 3.27 -5.59
C GLY A 197 -8.96 3.33 -6.87
N ALA A 198 -8.13 4.37 -7.02
CA ALA A 198 -7.30 4.58 -8.20
C ALA A 198 -6.32 3.42 -8.47
N LYS A 199 -5.79 2.77 -7.42
CA LYS A 199 -4.92 1.59 -7.58
C LYS A 199 -5.62 0.41 -8.23
N HIS A 200 -6.92 0.25 -8.02
CA HIS A 200 -7.69 -0.78 -8.73
C HIS A 200 -7.67 -0.54 -10.25
N ILE A 201 -7.87 0.71 -10.67
CA ILE A 201 -7.84 1.09 -12.10
C ILE A 201 -6.45 0.82 -12.67
N GLN A 202 -5.38 1.23 -11.97
CA GLN A 202 -3.99 0.94 -12.37
C GLN A 202 -3.73 -0.56 -12.53
N HIS A 203 -4.18 -1.38 -11.59
CA HIS A 203 -4.08 -2.83 -11.66
C HIS A 203 -4.84 -3.41 -12.86
N MET A 204 -6.06 -2.92 -13.14
CA MET A 204 -6.83 -3.38 -14.31
C MET A 204 -6.14 -3.01 -15.63
N CYS A 205 -5.54 -1.82 -15.73
CA CYS A 205 -4.74 -1.44 -16.89
C CYS A 205 -3.50 -2.34 -17.04
N TRP A 206 -2.79 -2.60 -15.94
CA TRP A 206 -1.64 -3.50 -15.90
C TRP A 206 -1.98 -4.93 -16.33
N LEU A 207 -3.11 -5.49 -15.86
CA LEU A 207 -3.59 -6.81 -16.29
C LEU A 207 -3.87 -6.86 -17.79
N LYS A 208 -4.51 -5.82 -18.36
CA LYS A 208 -4.77 -5.74 -19.80
C LYS A 208 -3.47 -5.77 -20.62
N CYS A 209 -2.44 -5.07 -20.17
CA CYS A 209 -1.14 -5.07 -20.85
C CYS A 209 -0.47 -6.46 -20.78
N ASN A 210 -0.45 -7.09 -19.60
CA ASN A 210 0.18 -8.41 -19.44
C ASN A 210 -0.53 -9.53 -20.19
N LEU A 211 -1.87 -9.52 -20.26
CA LEU A 211 -2.62 -10.51 -21.04
C LEU A 211 -2.31 -10.40 -22.54
N ARG A 212 -2.13 -9.17 -23.05
CA ARG A 212 -1.78 -8.93 -24.46
C ARG A 212 -0.35 -9.34 -24.81
N SER A 213 0.59 -9.23 -23.87
CA SER A 213 1.96 -9.71 -24.06
C SER A 213 2.06 -11.24 -24.05
N SER A 214 1.11 -11.93 -23.41
CA SER A 214 1.09 -13.40 -23.27
C SER A 214 0.31 -14.10 -24.40
N GLY A 215 -0.54 -13.36 -25.11
CA GLY A 215 -1.38 -13.87 -26.20
C GLY A 215 -0.80 -13.58 -27.57
N GLY A 216 -0.12 -14.57 -28.16
CA GLY A 216 0.09 -14.62 -29.60
C GLY A 216 -1.23 -14.81 -30.33
N HIS A 217 -1.94 -13.72 -30.63
CA HIS A 217 -2.98 -13.52 -31.67
C HIS A 217 -4.09 -12.58 -31.17
N GLN A 218 -4.15 -11.37 -31.71
CA GLN A 218 -5.35 -10.73 -32.27
C GLN A 218 -5.09 -9.24 -32.54
N GLY A 219 -5.31 -8.83 -33.80
CA GLY A 219 -5.75 -7.48 -34.19
C GLY A 219 -4.77 -6.32 -34.03
N ARG A 220 -4.34 -5.76 -35.17
CA ARG A 220 -3.87 -4.37 -35.28
C ARG A 220 -4.94 -3.43 -34.69
N ARG A 221 -4.81 -3.03 -33.42
CA ARG A 221 -5.51 -1.84 -32.90
C ARG A 221 -4.58 -1.04 -32.01
N HIS A 222 -4.54 0.25 -32.32
CA HIS A 222 -3.74 1.32 -31.74
C HIS A 222 -3.57 1.22 -30.22
N LEU A 223 -2.32 1.34 -29.77
CA LEU A 223 -1.98 1.70 -28.40
C LEU A 223 -1.97 3.23 -28.34
N GLU A 224 -3.13 3.86 -28.17
CA GLU A 224 -3.18 5.27 -27.76
C GLU A 224 -2.92 5.33 -26.25
N ILE A 225 -1.69 5.69 -25.90
CA ILE A 225 -1.31 6.00 -24.52
C ILE A 225 -1.67 7.47 -24.30
N THR A 226 -2.71 7.73 -23.52
CA THR A 226 -2.96 9.05 -22.94
C THR A 226 -1.75 9.41 -22.07
N ARG A 227 -0.99 10.41 -22.50
CA ARG A 227 0.11 11.01 -21.72
C ARG A 227 -0.49 11.63 -20.44
N GLY A 228 -0.45 10.88 -19.35
CA GLY A 228 -0.52 11.40 -17.98
C GLY A 228 0.91 11.43 -17.42
N GLU A 229 1.25 12.56 -16.83
CA GLU A 229 2.58 13.00 -16.41
C GLU A 229 3.35 12.03 -15.49
N ASP A 230 4.67 12.25 -15.46
CA ASP A 230 5.72 11.57 -14.67
C ASP A 230 6.26 10.23 -15.20
N ILE A 231 6.89 10.30 -16.38
CA ILE A 231 7.99 9.38 -16.72
C ILE A 231 9.31 10.06 -16.35
N VAL A 232 9.91 9.64 -15.24
CA VAL A 232 11.32 9.95 -14.94
C VAL A 232 12.18 9.23 -15.97
N ARG A 233 12.66 9.98 -16.97
CA ARG A 233 13.66 9.50 -17.93
C ARG A 233 15.02 9.47 -17.24
N SER A 234 15.53 8.28 -16.93
CA SER A 234 16.95 8.11 -16.65
C SER A 234 17.70 8.02 -17.98
N SER A 235 18.41 9.08 -18.37
CA SER A 235 19.34 9.08 -19.49
C SER A 235 20.62 8.32 -19.11
N PRO A 236 21.26 7.57 -20.03
CA PRO A 236 22.59 7.02 -19.80
C PRO A 236 23.63 8.13 -19.99
N VAL A 237 24.50 8.28 -18.99
CA VAL A 237 25.72 9.10 -19.08
C VAL A 237 26.62 8.46 -20.13
N ARG A 238 26.91 9.19 -21.21
CA ARG A 238 28.03 8.86 -22.12
C ARG A 238 29.30 9.44 -21.50
N GLY A 239 30.26 8.57 -21.21
CA GLY A 239 31.62 8.97 -20.88
C GLY A 239 32.29 9.61 -22.09
N GLY A 240 32.94 10.73 -21.84
CA GLY A 240 33.98 11.34 -22.66
C GLY A 240 35.10 11.75 -21.71
#